data_AF-A0A9J6GDT3-F1
#
_entry.id   AF-A0A9J6GDT3-F1
#
_cell.length_a   1.000
_cell.length_b   1.000
_cell.length_c   1.000
_cell.angle_alpha   90.00
_cell.angle_beta   90.00
_cell.angle_gamma   90.00
#
_symmetry.space_group_name_H-M   'P 1'
#
loop_
_entity.id
_entity.type
_entity.pdbx_description
1 polymer ?
#
loop_
_entity_poly.entity_id
_entity_poly.type
_entity_poly.pdbx_seq_one_letter_code
_entity_poly.pdbx_strand_id
1 'polypeptide(L)'
;MTFAIHKRQAEGDPQEVLCNEHQCPHQATVAELKRKLDLQQKKTRKLGQQVESVLDSKLHHLAPDQVLSVTNSDARGNRRSNKTVQKALQVRLACGSRGYDFLKDGVIPLPSERNLQRRIEEVKSEPGVSMDGGFLKVLIFSVIEKCEAGGCHVDVAISDMGPSYKALWKQCGISAKRSREPVVSCRRPCAADTDRQLFFLADEPHVLKSIRGHLVRQQSIFLPDDIVSKYSLPTNENIKELAKKDAKHDRKLPPHLKPSHLELNHYDNMDVSSAVAVLNHSVGAAMRVLVCLGQLEERAITLAWFVEQVFKWFSLLTPRYIGTAMSHFKPQAHQEAVTFLEEFASMFARVTIRKGSPVQACANWCPDHHDECPEDSAPSFERVHV
;
A
#
# COMPACT_ATOMS: atom_id res chain seq x y z
N MET A 1 -23.52 -0.44 -88.79
CA MET A 1 -22.89 0.90 -88.85
C MET A 1 -21.39 0.70 -88.92
N THR A 2 -20.88 0.96 -90.11
CA THR A 2 -19.51 0.77 -90.57
C THR A 2 -18.67 1.95 -90.09
N PHE A 3 -17.53 1.71 -89.43
CA PHE A 3 -16.49 2.73 -89.32
C PHE A 3 -15.14 2.17 -89.73
N ALA A 4 -14.58 2.88 -90.71
CA ALA A 4 -13.53 2.48 -91.61
C ALA A 4 -12.15 2.49 -90.96
N ILE A 5 -11.38 1.44 -91.29
CA ILE A 5 -9.93 1.39 -91.15
C ILE A 5 -9.34 2.41 -92.13
N HIS A 6 -8.76 3.50 -91.60
CA HIS A 6 -7.89 4.36 -92.39
C HIS A 6 -6.46 3.83 -92.32
N LYS A 7 -6.07 3.09 -93.36
CA LYS A 7 -4.67 2.93 -93.76
C LYS A 7 -4.11 4.33 -94.04
N ARG A 8 -3.19 4.82 -93.21
CA ARG A 8 -2.26 5.86 -93.64
C ARG A 8 -1.09 5.18 -94.35
N GLN A 9 -0.91 5.59 -95.60
CA GLN A 9 0.21 5.21 -96.46
C GLN A 9 1.52 5.65 -95.80
N ALA A 10 2.46 4.70 -95.73
CA ALA A 10 3.85 4.97 -95.50
C ALA A 10 4.47 5.40 -96.83
N GLU A 11 4.69 6.70 -97.00
CA GLU A 11 5.58 7.26 -98.02
C GLU A 11 6.44 8.32 -97.34
N GLY A 12 7.75 8.16 -97.46
CA GLY A 12 8.75 9.01 -96.80
C GLY A 12 9.79 8.17 -96.11
N ASP A 13 10.64 7.53 -96.91
CA ASP A 13 11.91 6.92 -96.51
C ASP A 13 12.74 7.95 -95.72
N PRO A 14 12.93 7.82 -94.39
CA PRO A 14 13.98 8.59 -93.75
C PRO A 14 15.27 7.86 -94.10
N GLN A 15 16.06 8.48 -94.98
CA GLN A 15 17.45 8.11 -95.25
C GLN A 15 18.06 7.51 -93.99
N GLU A 16 18.37 6.21 -94.03
CA GLU A 16 19.26 5.59 -93.07
C GLU A 16 20.55 6.38 -93.11
N VAL A 17 20.71 7.31 -92.17
CA VAL A 17 21.99 7.91 -91.86
C VAL A 17 22.79 6.79 -91.20
N LEU A 18 23.45 6.00 -92.05
CA LEU A 18 24.53 5.10 -91.70
C LEU A 18 25.57 5.92 -90.91
N CYS A 19 25.49 5.84 -89.59
CA CYS A 19 26.51 6.39 -88.71
C CYS A 19 27.75 5.51 -88.83
N ASN A 20 28.78 6.01 -89.54
CA ASN A 20 30.13 5.47 -89.50
C ASN A 20 30.59 5.33 -88.03
N GLU A 21 31.22 4.19 -87.72
CA GLU A 21 31.57 3.69 -86.38
C GLU A 21 32.55 4.57 -85.56
N HIS A 22 32.86 5.80 -85.96
CA HIS A 22 33.97 6.56 -85.36
C HIS A 22 33.65 7.94 -84.75
N GLN A 23 32.40 8.40 -84.71
CA GLN A 23 31.97 9.45 -83.76
C GLN A 23 30.46 9.70 -83.85
N CYS A 24 29.66 8.85 -83.19
CA CYS A 24 28.23 9.11 -83.04
C CYS A 24 27.98 9.88 -81.72
N PRO A 25 27.48 11.13 -81.73
CA PRO A 25 27.19 11.88 -80.50
C PRO A 25 26.20 11.14 -79.59
N HIS A 26 25.35 10.28 -80.14
CA HIS A 26 24.41 9.46 -79.36
C HIS A 26 25.12 8.36 -78.55
N GLN A 27 26.22 7.78 -79.03
CA GLN A 27 27.01 6.80 -78.25
C GLN A 27 27.69 7.45 -77.05
N ALA A 28 28.17 8.69 -77.21
CA ALA A 28 28.73 9.47 -76.11
C ALA A 28 27.64 9.80 -75.06
N THR A 29 26.43 10.20 -75.49
CA THR A 29 25.30 10.46 -74.58
C THR A 29 24.84 9.19 -73.85
N VAL A 30 24.77 8.05 -74.54
CA VAL A 30 24.43 6.75 -73.94
C VAL A 30 25.49 6.31 -72.92
N ALA A 31 26.78 6.50 -73.22
CA ALA A 31 27.86 6.23 -72.28
C ALA A 31 27.79 7.14 -71.03
N GLU A 32 27.46 8.41 -71.21
CA GLU A 32 27.29 9.34 -70.10
C GLU A 32 26.06 9.00 -69.24
N LEU A 33 24.94 8.61 -69.85
CA LEU A 33 23.75 8.16 -69.13
C LEU A 33 23.99 6.86 -68.36
N LYS A 34 24.74 5.90 -68.94
CA LYS A 34 25.17 4.68 -68.21
C LYS A 34 26.04 5.01 -67.01
N ARG A 35 27.01 5.93 -67.17
CA ARG A 35 27.85 6.41 -66.07
C ARG A 35 27.02 7.09 -64.97
N LYS A 36 26.01 7.89 -65.34
CA LYS A 36 25.07 8.52 -64.40
C LYS A 36 24.23 7.47 -63.67
N LEU A 37 23.76 6.43 -64.36
CA LEU A 37 23.00 5.32 -63.76
C LEU A 37 23.86 4.56 -62.74
N ASP A 38 25.10 4.21 -63.09
CA ASP A 38 26.04 3.53 -62.19
C ASP A 38 26.36 4.38 -60.95
N LEU A 39 26.53 5.70 -61.13
CA LEU A 39 26.74 6.63 -60.03
C LEU A 39 25.52 6.70 -59.10
N GLN A 40 24.31 6.73 -59.66
CA GLN A 40 23.07 6.70 -58.88
C GLN A 40 22.92 5.36 -58.13
N GLN A 41 23.18 4.23 -58.77
CA GLN A 41 23.14 2.91 -58.11
C GLN A 41 24.14 2.80 -56.95
N LYS A 42 25.36 3.32 -57.13
CA LYS A 42 26.38 3.39 -56.06
C LYS A 42 25.92 4.29 -54.90
N LYS A 43 25.28 5.42 -55.19
CA LYS A 43 24.69 6.29 -54.15
C LYS A 43 23.57 5.59 -53.40
N THR A 44 22.65 4.92 -54.10
CA THR A 44 21.56 4.15 -53.48
C THR A 44 22.09 3.06 -52.57
N ARG A 45 23.13 2.33 -52.99
CA ARG A 45 23.77 1.31 -52.16
C ARG A 45 24.43 1.91 -50.91
N LYS A 46 25.14 3.03 -51.04
CA LYS A 46 25.80 3.71 -49.91
C LYS A 46 24.78 4.28 -48.92
N LEU A 47 23.70 4.89 -49.42
CA LEU A 47 22.59 5.34 -48.57
C LEU A 47 21.91 4.16 -47.86
N GLY A 48 21.69 3.05 -48.56
CA GLY A 48 21.10 1.84 -47.97
C GLY A 48 21.93 1.31 -46.80
N GLN A 49 23.25 1.22 -46.97
CA GLN A 49 24.16 0.79 -45.90
C GLN A 49 24.18 1.76 -44.71
N GLN A 50 24.10 3.07 -44.95
CA GLN A 50 24.02 4.07 -43.88
C GLN A 50 22.70 3.98 -43.11
N VAL A 51 21.58 3.78 -43.81
CA VAL A 51 20.26 3.61 -43.19
C VAL A 51 20.23 2.35 -42.32
N GLU A 52 20.76 1.24 -42.81
CA GLU A 52 20.82 -0.04 -42.07
C GLU A 52 21.68 0.07 -40.79
N SER A 53 22.85 0.72 -40.88
CA SER A 53 23.71 0.99 -39.71
C SER A 53 23.03 1.88 -38.65
N VAL A 54 22.27 2.89 -39.07
CA VAL A 54 21.52 3.78 -38.15
C VAL A 54 20.33 3.05 -37.53
N LEU A 55 19.66 2.17 -38.27
CA LEU A 55 18.58 1.34 -37.75
C LEU A 55 19.11 0.37 -36.69
N ASP A 56 20.16 -0.39 -36.97
CA ASP A 56 20.74 -1.35 -36.02
C ASP A 56 21.17 -0.69 -34.71
N SER A 57 21.87 0.45 -34.80
CA SER A 57 22.30 1.20 -33.61
C SER A 57 21.16 1.79 -32.79
N LYS A 58 19.98 2.08 -33.36
CA LYS A 58 18.82 2.60 -32.63
C LYS A 58 17.89 1.50 -32.10
N LEU A 59 17.89 0.34 -32.74
CA LEU A 59 16.95 -0.75 -32.46
C LEU A 59 17.46 -1.78 -31.45
N HIS A 60 18.75 -1.78 -31.11
CA HIS A 60 19.37 -2.76 -30.20
C HIS A 60 18.75 -2.83 -28.78
N HIS A 61 18.08 -1.77 -28.32
CA HIS A 61 17.39 -1.74 -27.02
C HIS A 61 15.93 -2.22 -27.08
N LEU A 62 15.41 -2.51 -28.27
CA LEU A 62 14.03 -2.93 -28.51
C LEU A 62 13.94 -4.46 -28.58
N ALA A 63 12.80 -5.01 -28.16
CA ALA A 63 12.54 -6.44 -28.33
C ALA A 63 12.37 -6.80 -29.81
N PRO A 64 12.61 -8.06 -30.23
CA PRO A 64 12.46 -8.46 -31.63
C PRO A 64 11.07 -8.14 -32.23
N ASP A 65 9.99 -8.28 -31.44
CA ASP A 65 8.63 -7.92 -31.88
C ASP A 65 8.38 -6.40 -31.94
N GLN A 66 9.21 -5.61 -31.27
CA GLN A 66 9.22 -4.15 -31.38
C GLN A 66 9.98 -3.69 -32.62
N VAL A 67 11.13 -4.31 -32.90
CA VAL A 67 11.91 -4.10 -34.12
C VAL A 67 11.05 -4.39 -35.35
N LEU A 68 10.38 -5.54 -35.37
CA LEU A 68 9.46 -5.91 -36.46
C LEU A 68 8.32 -4.90 -36.67
N SER A 69 7.86 -4.24 -35.61
CA SER A 69 6.81 -3.21 -35.73
C SER A 69 7.30 -1.87 -36.26
N VAL A 70 8.61 -1.62 -36.19
CA VAL A 70 9.24 -0.42 -36.76
C VAL A 70 9.66 -0.66 -38.22
N THR A 71 10.05 -1.89 -38.56
CA THR A 71 10.57 -2.23 -39.90
C THR A 71 9.49 -2.58 -40.92
N ASN A 72 8.32 -3.07 -40.52
CA ASN A 72 7.22 -3.38 -41.44
C ASN A 72 6.23 -2.21 -41.58
N SER A 73 5.94 -1.81 -42.82
CA SER A 73 4.93 -0.80 -43.17
C SER A 73 3.49 -1.27 -42.92
N ASP A 74 3.23 -2.59 -42.99
CA ASP A 74 1.97 -3.20 -42.58
C ASP A 74 1.96 -3.51 -41.08
N ALA A 75 1.80 -2.46 -40.27
CA ALA A 75 1.71 -2.55 -38.81
C ALA A 75 0.43 -3.24 -38.28
N ARG A 76 -0.35 -3.91 -39.15
CA ARG A 76 -1.60 -4.59 -38.76
C ARG A 76 -1.29 -5.98 -38.21
N GLY A 77 -1.36 -6.11 -36.89
CA GLY A 77 -1.67 -7.40 -36.27
C GLY A 77 -0.50 -8.23 -35.74
N ASN A 78 0.72 -7.68 -35.62
CA ASN A 78 1.78 -8.41 -34.94
C ASN A 78 1.45 -8.61 -33.45
N ARG A 79 1.26 -9.87 -33.04
CA ARG A 79 1.03 -10.25 -31.66
C ARG A 79 2.26 -9.88 -30.84
N ARG A 80 2.11 -8.93 -29.92
CA ARG A 80 3.21 -8.53 -29.02
C ARG A 80 3.62 -9.69 -28.11
N SER A 81 4.92 -9.81 -27.88
CA SER A 81 5.48 -10.83 -26.99
C SER A 81 5.09 -10.55 -25.54
N ASN A 82 5.03 -11.59 -24.70
CA ASN A 82 4.75 -11.42 -23.26
C ASN A 82 5.79 -10.52 -22.58
N LYS A 83 7.05 -10.57 -23.02
CA LYS A 83 8.14 -9.70 -22.54
C LYS A 83 7.87 -8.22 -22.85
N THR A 84 7.40 -7.91 -24.05
CA THR A 84 7.00 -6.53 -24.44
C THR A 84 5.79 -6.05 -23.65
N VAL A 85 4.80 -6.92 -23.44
CA VAL A 85 3.62 -6.60 -22.62
C VAL A 85 4.03 -6.33 -21.15
N GLN A 86 4.88 -7.16 -20.56
CA GLN A 86 5.37 -6.98 -19.20
C GLN A 86 6.14 -5.67 -19.02
N LYS A 87 7.05 -5.35 -19.96
CA LYS A 87 7.78 -4.06 -19.95
C LYS A 87 6.82 -2.88 -20.11
N ALA A 88 5.84 -2.98 -21.00
CA ALA A 88 4.83 -1.95 -21.19
C ALA A 88 3.97 -1.74 -19.94
N LEU A 89 3.60 -2.80 -19.23
CA LEU A 89 2.91 -2.72 -17.95
C LEU A 89 3.75 -2.04 -16.86
N GLN A 90 5.05 -2.39 -16.76
CA GLN A 90 5.98 -1.74 -15.83
C GLN A 90 6.08 -0.23 -16.10
N VAL A 91 6.21 0.16 -17.36
CA VAL A 91 6.22 1.58 -17.77
C VAL A 91 4.89 2.24 -17.39
N ARG A 92 3.75 1.62 -17.73
CA ARG A 92 2.41 2.14 -17.43
C ARG A 92 2.14 2.31 -15.93
N LEU A 93 2.70 1.42 -15.10
CA LEU A 93 2.61 1.50 -13.65
C LEU A 93 3.52 2.60 -13.07
N ALA A 94 4.73 2.75 -13.61
CA ALA A 94 5.70 3.72 -13.12
C ALA A 94 5.33 5.19 -13.43
N CYS A 95 4.80 5.47 -14.63
CA CYS A 95 4.54 6.85 -15.08
C CYS A 95 3.06 7.21 -15.30
N GLY A 96 2.13 6.29 -15.02
CA GLY A 96 0.69 6.52 -15.24
C GLY A 96 0.29 6.54 -16.72
N SER A 97 -0.98 6.82 -17.02
CA SER A 97 -1.52 6.81 -18.40
C SER A 97 -0.89 7.89 -19.27
N ARG A 98 -0.85 9.13 -18.77
CA ARG A 98 -0.30 10.26 -19.52
C ARG A 98 1.19 10.08 -19.85
N GLY A 99 1.97 9.60 -18.89
CA GLY A 99 3.38 9.28 -19.11
C GLY A 99 3.57 8.13 -20.09
N TYR A 100 2.68 7.13 -20.04
CA TYR A 100 2.71 6.00 -20.95
C TYR A 100 2.39 6.40 -22.39
N ASP A 101 1.36 7.23 -22.60
CA ASP A 101 0.98 7.72 -23.93
C ASP A 101 2.08 8.58 -24.54
N PHE A 102 2.69 9.46 -23.75
CA PHE A 102 3.84 10.24 -24.18
C PHE A 102 5.00 9.36 -24.68
N LEU A 103 5.33 8.28 -23.94
CA LEU A 103 6.40 7.37 -24.33
C LEU A 103 6.04 6.51 -25.54
N LYS A 104 4.78 6.07 -25.65
CA LYS A 104 4.26 5.29 -26.78
C LYS A 104 4.29 6.10 -28.08
N ASP A 105 3.88 7.36 -28.02
CA ASP A 105 3.74 8.20 -29.22
C ASP A 105 5.06 8.82 -29.67
N GLY A 106 6.00 9.04 -28.75
CA GLY A 106 7.23 9.79 -29.03
C GLY A 106 8.55 9.00 -28.98
N VAL A 107 8.61 7.84 -28.33
CA VAL A 107 9.91 7.26 -27.92
C VAL A 107 10.05 5.77 -28.17
N ILE A 108 9.04 4.95 -27.83
CA ILE A 108 9.14 3.49 -27.86
C ILE A 108 7.89 2.89 -28.50
N PRO A 109 8.01 1.94 -29.43
CA PRO A 109 6.87 1.22 -29.99
C PRO A 109 6.26 0.29 -28.92
N LEU A 110 5.35 0.84 -28.14
CA LEU A 110 4.62 0.16 -27.07
C LEU A 110 3.20 -0.21 -27.53
N PRO A 111 2.58 -1.26 -26.95
CA PRO A 111 1.18 -1.59 -27.21
C PRO A 111 0.25 -0.45 -26.76
N SER A 112 -0.93 -0.35 -27.36
CA SER A 112 -1.96 0.57 -26.84
C SER A 112 -2.45 0.12 -25.46
N GLU A 113 -2.92 1.06 -24.64
CA GLU A 113 -3.47 0.77 -23.32
C GLU A 113 -4.63 -0.25 -23.38
N ARG A 114 -5.48 -0.17 -24.42
CA ARG A 114 -6.54 -1.16 -24.66
C ARG A 114 -6.00 -2.59 -24.86
N ASN A 115 -4.84 -2.74 -25.51
CA ASN A 115 -4.21 -4.07 -25.66
C ASN A 115 -3.62 -4.56 -24.34
N LEU A 116 -3.11 -3.66 -23.49
CA LEU A 116 -2.67 -4.01 -22.14
C LEU A 116 -3.86 -4.44 -21.27
N GLN A 117 -4.95 -3.68 -21.30
CA GLN A 117 -6.19 -3.99 -20.58
C GLN A 117 -6.73 -5.35 -20.99
N ARG A 118 -6.85 -5.65 -22.29
CA ARG A 118 -7.29 -6.98 -22.78
C ARG A 118 -6.41 -8.12 -22.30
N ARG A 119 -5.09 -7.92 -22.19
CA ARG A 119 -4.17 -8.92 -21.63
C ARG A 119 -4.34 -9.10 -20.12
N ILE A 120 -4.74 -8.06 -19.41
CA ILE A 120 -5.07 -8.13 -17.97
C ILE A 120 -6.48 -8.70 -17.75
N GLU A 121 -7.43 -8.48 -18.65
CA GLU A 121 -8.80 -9.01 -18.57
C GLU A 121 -8.84 -10.55 -18.60
N GLU A 122 -7.81 -11.21 -19.15
CA GLU A 122 -7.63 -12.66 -19.04
C GLU A 122 -7.35 -13.08 -17.57
N VAL A 123 -6.84 -12.16 -16.74
CA VAL A 123 -6.64 -12.32 -15.30
C VAL A 123 -7.86 -11.75 -14.57
N LYS A 124 -8.99 -12.46 -14.64
CA LYS A 124 -10.18 -12.07 -13.86
C LYS A 124 -9.98 -12.41 -12.39
N SER A 125 -9.95 -11.40 -11.54
CA SER A 125 -10.29 -11.55 -10.13
C SER A 125 -11.82 -11.64 -10.04
N GLU A 126 -12.36 -12.77 -9.62
CA GLU A 126 -13.82 -12.91 -9.46
C GLU A 126 -14.32 -11.98 -8.34
N PRO A 127 -15.17 -10.98 -8.64
CA PRO A 127 -15.77 -10.15 -7.61
C PRO A 127 -16.90 -10.92 -6.93
N GLY A 128 -16.88 -10.99 -5.59
CA GLY A 128 -18.03 -11.47 -4.82
C GLY A 128 -17.79 -12.73 -3.98
N VAL A 129 -16.56 -13.25 -3.88
CA VAL A 129 -16.28 -14.20 -2.81
C VAL A 129 -16.36 -13.43 -1.49
N SER A 130 -17.38 -13.73 -0.69
CA SER A 130 -17.45 -13.24 0.69
C SER A 130 -16.11 -13.51 1.35
N MET A 131 -15.42 -12.45 1.80
CA MET A 131 -14.16 -12.57 2.54
C MET A 131 -14.47 -13.13 3.93
N ASP A 132 -14.90 -14.38 3.98
CA ASP A 132 -15.01 -15.14 5.20
C ASP A 132 -13.60 -15.59 5.65
N GLY A 133 -13.46 -15.91 6.93
CA GLY A 133 -12.17 -16.32 7.49
C GLY A 133 -11.58 -17.57 6.83
N GLY A 134 -12.41 -18.43 6.23
CA GLY A 134 -12.01 -19.68 5.56
C GLY A 134 -11.36 -19.42 4.22
N PHE A 135 -12.02 -18.62 3.39
CA PHE A 135 -11.46 -18.16 2.13
C PHE A 135 -10.16 -17.38 2.34
N LEU A 136 -10.12 -16.47 3.33
CA LEU A 136 -8.90 -15.73 3.67
C LEU A 136 -7.75 -16.66 4.06
N LYS A 137 -8.04 -17.73 4.82
CA LYS A 137 -7.02 -18.71 5.20
C LYS A 137 -6.43 -19.40 3.97
N VAL A 138 -7.28 -19.91 3.07
CA VAL A 138 -6.85 -20.57 1.83
C VAL A 138 -6.02 -19.61 0.96
N LEU A 139 -6.48 -18.37 0.81
CA LEU A 139 -5.80 -17.37 -0.01
C LEU A 139 -4.43 -17.01 0.57
N ILE A 140 -4.36 -16.65 1.86
CA ILE A 140 -3.11 -16.25 2.52
C ILE A 140 -2.12 -17.41 2.51
N PHE A 141 -2.57 -18.64 2.76
CA PHE A 141 -1.68 -19.81 2.77
C PHE A 141 -1.15 -20.13 1.37
N SER A 142 -1.98 -20.00 0.32
CA SER A 142 -1.53 -20.12 -1.07
C SER A 142 -0.49 -19.05 -1.46
N VAL A 143 -0.65 -17.82 -0.97
CA VAL A 143 0.34 -16.75 -1.17
C VAL A 143 1.65 -17.08 -0.48
N ILE A 144 1.60 -17.53 0.78
CA ILE A 144 2.79 -17.94 1.55
C ILE A 144 3.54 -19.06 0.83
N GLU A 145 2.83 -20.09 0.36
CA GLU A 145 3.42 -21.20 -0.40
C GLU A 145 4.15 -20.71 -1.67
N LYS A 146 3.53 -19.79 -2.42
CA LYS A 146 4.15 -19.21 -3.62
C LYS A 146 5.36 -18.34 -3.29
N CYS A 147 5.31 -17.57 -2.21
CA CYS A 147 6.45 -16.77 -1.75
C CYS A 147 7.63 -17.66 -1.37
N GLU A 148 7.39 -18.71 -0.59
CA GLU A 148 8.43 -19.66 -0.16
C GLU A 148 9.01 -20.44 -1.34
N ALA A 149 8.17 -20.87 -2.31
CA ALA A 149 8.65 -21.47 -3.56
C ALA A 149 9.54 -20.53 -4.37
N GLY A 150 9.36 -19.21 -4.22
CA GLY A 150 10.22 -18.18 -4.79
C GLY A 150 11.46 -17.85 -3.96
N GLY A 151 11.70 -18.53 -2.83
CA GLY A 151 12.82 -18.29 -1.91
C GLY A 151 12.56 -17.16 -0.91
N CYS A 152 11.35 -16.62 -0.83
CA CYS A 152 10.98 -15.60 0.16
C CYS A 152 10.42 -16.27 1.41
N HIS A 153 11.16 -16.17 2.51
CA HIS A 153 10.76 -16.71 3.80
C HIS A 153 9.74 -15.80 4.50
N VAL A 154 8.60 -16.38 4.89
CA VAL A 154 7.51 -15.66 5.58
C VAL A 154 7.41 -16.13 7.02
N ASP A 155 7.74 -15.25 7.96
CA ASP A 155 7.72 -15.53 9.41
C ASP A 155 6.52 -14.90 10.13
N VAL A 156 5.98 -13.80 9.61
CA VAL A 156 4.94 -13.00 10.28
C VAL A 156 3.82 -12.62 9.31
N ALA A 157 2.58 -12.77 9.78
CA ALA A 157 1.37 -12.23 9.15
C ALA A 157 0.79 -11.10 10.01
N ILE A 158 0.67 -9.90 9.45
CA ILE A 158 0.09 -8.73 10.12
C ILE A 158 -1.29 -8.45 9.52
N SER A 159 -2.31 -8.27 10.37
CA SER A 159 -3.67 -7.95 9.91
C SER A 159 -4.40 -6.99 10.85
N ASP A 160 -5.37 -6.26 10.31
CA ASP A 160 -6.34 -5.50 11.12
C ASP A 160 -7.22 -6.44 11.95
N MET A 161 -7.92 -5.88 12.94
CA MET A 161 -8.80 -6.56 13.89
C MET A 161 -10.27 -6.64 13.41
N GLY A 162 -10.47 -6.63 12.10
CA GLY A 162 -11.79 -6.80 11.48
C GLY A 162 -12.41 -8.19 11.76
N PRO A 163 -13.74 -8.34 11.66
CA PRO A 163 -14.42 -9.60 11.94
C PRO A 163 -13.90 -10.80 11.12
N SER A 164 -13.61 -10.58 9.83
CA SER A 164 -13.08 -11.62 8.95
C SER A 164 -11.67 -12.08 9.34
N TYR A 165 -10.79 -11.15 9.74
CA TYR A 165 -9.45 -11.47 10.22
C TYR A 165 -9.46 -12.16 11.58
N LYS A 166 -10.38 -11.77 12.48
CA LYS A 166 -10.61 -12.52 13.73
C LYS A 166 -11.09 -13.95 13.48
N ALA A 167 -11.94 -14.15 12.47
CA ALA A 167 -12.37 -15.49 12.06
C ALA A 167 -11.20 -16.31 11.50
N LEU A 168 -10.33 -15.70 10.68
CA LEU A 168 -9.08 -16.29 10.20
C LEU A 168 -8.18 -16.71 11.37
N TRP A 169 -7.94 -15.82 12.34
CA TRP A 169 -7.11 -16.11 13.51
C TRP A 169 -7.63 -17.32 14.29
N LYS A 170 -8.96 -17.38 14.52
CA LYS A 170 -9.61 -18.51 15.18
C LYS A 170 -9.39 -19.82 14.40
N GLN A 171 -9.45 -19.80 13.07
CA GLN A 171 -9.20 -20.97 12.23
C GLN A 171 -7.73 -21.40 12.16
N CYS A 172 -6.80 -20.48 12.45
CA CYS A 172 -5.38 -20.78 12.62
C CYS A 172 -5.04 -21.22 14.06
N GLY A 173 -6.03 -21.28 14.97
CA GLY A 173 -5.82 -21.62 16.37
C GLY A 173 -5.26 -20.49 17.22
N ILE A 174 -5.16 -19.28 16.67
CA ILE A 174 -4.69 -18.08 17.36
C ILE A 174 -5.77 -17.61 18.32
N SER A 175 -5.41 -17.42 19.60
CA SER A 175 -6.37 -16.96 20.60
C SER A 175 -5.70 -16.20 21.74
N ALA A 176 -6.31 -15.08 22.12
CA ALA A 176 -5.96 -14.32 23.32
C ALA A 176 -7.19 -14.29 24.25
N LYS A 177 -7.21 -15.20 25.24
CA LYS A 177 -8.27 -15.27 26.26
C LYS A 177 -7.67 -14.95 27.62
N ARG A 178 -8.39 -14.24 28.49
CA ARG A 178 -7.92 -13.94 29.86
C ARG A 178 -7.57 -15.17 30.70
N SER A 179 -8.20 -16.30 30.44
CA SER A 179 -8.06 -17.52 31.23
C SER A 179 -6.95 -18.46 30.75
N ARG A 180 -6.29 -18.16 29.63
CA ARG A 180 -5.26 -19.02 29.03
C ARG A 180 -4.13 -18.19 28.49
N GLU A 181 -2.94 -18.76 28.41
CA GLU A 181 -1.83 -18.11 27.72
C GLU A 181 -2.20 -17.84 26.25
N PRO A 182 -1.85 -16.66 25.72
CA PRO A 182 -2.15 -16.31 24.35
C PRO A 182 -1.38 -17.21 23.38
N VAL A 183 -2.10 -17.80 22.43
CA VAL A 183 -1.51 -18.52 21.31
C VAL A 183 -1.38 -17.54 20.16
N VAL A 184 -0.13 -17.20 19.81
CA VAL A 184 0.22 -16.15 18.84
C VAL A 184 0.83 -16.68 17.54
N SER A 185 1.00 -18.00 17.42
CA SER A 185 1.57 -18.64 16.25
C SER A 185 0.85 -19.93 15.87
N CYS A 186 0.98 -20.31 14.61
CA CYS A 186 0.51 -21.60 14.13
C CYS A 186 1.57 -22.29 13.27
N ARG A 187 1.40 -23.61 13.08
CA ARG A 187 2.21 -24.37 12.13
C ARG A 187 1.99 -23.82 10.73
N ARG A 188 3.07 -23.79 9.94
CA ARG A 188 3.03 -23.29 8.57
C ARG A 188 2.35 -24.28 7.64
N PRO A 189 1.63 -23.81 6.61
CA PRO A 189 1.02 -24.67 5.60
C PRO A 189 2.05 -25.46 4.79
N CYS A 190 3.22 -24.86 4.50
CA CYS A 190 4.32 -25.48 3.76
C CYS A 190 5.27 -26.34 4.62
N ALA A 191 5.00 -26.50 5.91
CA ALA A 191 5.91 -27.15 6.85
C ALA A 191 5.67 -28.66 6.99
N ALA A 192 5.77 -29.40 5.89
CA ALA A 192 5.94 -30.85 6.00
C ALA A 192 7.30 -31.22 6.65
N ASP A 193 8.33 -30.39 6.46
CA ASP A 193 9.72 -30.72 6.84
C ASP A 193 10.45 -29.67 7.70
N THR A 194 9.76 -28.70 8.32
CA THR A 194 10.42 -27.65 9.14
C THR A 194 9.68 -27.29 10.43
N ASP A 195 10.42 -27.02 11.51
CA ASP A 195 9.87 -26.59 12.81
C ASP A 195 9.44 -25.11 12.89
N ARG A 196 9.63 -24.36 11.80
CA ARG A 196 9.36 -22.92 11.79
C ARG A 196 7.86 -22.64 11.88
N GLN A 197 7.52 -21.65 12.70
CA GLN A 197 6.15 -21.19 12.96
C GLN A 197 5.82 -19.93 12.14
N LEU A 198 4.53 -19.72 11.89
CA LEU A 198 4.00 -18.44 11.40
C LEU A 198 3.42 -17.66 12.58
N PHE A 199 3.92 -16.46 12.84
CA PHE A 199 3.43 -15.57 13.89
C PHE A 199 2.35 -14.63 13.35
N PHE A 200 1.33 -14.36 14.16
CA PHE A 200 0.26 -13.43 13.84
C PHE A 200 0.36 -12.19 14.72
N LEU A 201 0.41 -11.02 14.09
CA LEU A 201 0.45 -9.73 14.76
C LEU A 201 -0.75 -8.87 14.37
N ALA A 202 -1.26 -8.14 15.36
CA ALA A 202 -2.24 -7.09 15.16
C ALA A 202 -1.57 -5.88 14.52
N ASP A 203 -2.27 -5.17 13.62
CA ASP A 203 -1.79 -3.86 13.18
C ASP A 203 -1.78 -2.86 14.35
N GLU A 204 -0.58 -2.38 14.70
CA GLU A 204 -0.33 -1.55 15.87
C GLU A 204 -0.99 -0.16 15.75
N PRO A 205 -0.96 0.52 14.58
CA PRO A 205 -1.75 1.74 14.35
C PRO A 205 -3.26 1.55 14.59
N HIS A 206 -3.84 0.42 14.17
CA HIS A 206 -5.25 0.10 14.44
C HIS A 206 -5.53 -0.11 15.93
N VAL A 207 -4.63 -0.76 16.67
CA VAL A 207 -4.73 -0.90 18.13
C VAL A 207 -4.65 0.48 18.82
N LEU A 208 -3.70 1.35 18.42
CA LEU A 208 -3.55 2.69 18.99
C LEU A 208 -4.81 3.55 18.77
N LYS A 209 -5.40 3.50 17.57
CA LYS A 209 -6.66 4.19 17.25
C LYS A 209 -7.82 3.70 18.12
N SER A 210 -7.82 2.41 18.46
CA SER A 210 -8.84 1.81 19.32
C SER A 210 -8.70 2.28 20.77
N ILE A 211 -7.48 2.32 21.31
CA ILE A 211 -7.19 2.86 22.66
C ILE A 211 -7.61 4.34 22.75
N ARG A 212 -7.23 5.17 21.76
CA ARG A 212 -7.70 6.56 21.65
C ARG A 212 -9.22 6.61 21.63
N GLY A 213 -9.86 5.73 20.86
CA GLY A 213 -11.32 5.63 20.77
C GLY A 213 -12.02 5.37 22.10
N HIS A 214 -11.45 4.53 22.97
CA HIS A 214 -11.97 4.29 24.31
C HIS A 214 -11.85 5.53 25.21
N LEU A 215 -10.70 6.23 25.15
CA LEU A 215 -10.49 7.48 25.89
C LEU A 215 -11.40 8.62 25.39
N VAL A 216 -11.67 8.70 24.09
CA VAL A 216 -12.55 9.72 23.51
C VAL A 216 -14.01 9.49 23.86
N ARG A 217 -14.46 8.24 23.89
CA ARG A 217 -15.84 7.86 24.27
C ARG A 217 -16.10 7.88 25.78
N GLN A 218 -15.17 8.39 26.59
CA GLN A 218 -15.29 8.51 28.05
C GLN A 218 -15.53 7.17 28.74
N GLN A 219 -14.96 6.09 28.21
CA GLN A 219 -15.00 4.80 28.88
C GLN A 219 -13.92 4.75 29.96
N SER A 220 -14.30 4.32 31.16
CA SER A 220 -13.37 4.22 32.28
C SER A 220 -12.49 2.99 32.09
N ILE A 221 -11.19 3.23 31.92
CA ILE A 221 -10.16 2.19 31.87
C ILE A 221 -9.64 2.00 33.29
N PHE A 222 -9.81 0.79 33.83
CA PHE A 222 -9.35 0.42 35.16
C PHE A 222 -8.03 -0.33 35.06
N LEU A 223 -7.02 0.19 35.74
CA LEU A 223 -5.73 -0.46 35.92
C LEU A 223 -5.79 -1.48 37.06
N PRO A 224 -4.98 -2.56 36.99
CA PRO A 224 -4.78 -3.50 38.11
C PRO A 224 -4.22 -2.82 39.37
N ASP A 225 -4.71 -3.22 40.55
CA ASP A 225 -4.35 -2.62 41.86
C ASP A 225 -2.86 -2.80 42.23
N ASP A 226 -2.22 -3.85 41.72
CA ASP A 226 -0.77 -4.08 41.89
C ASP A 226 0.07 -3.02 41.18
N ILE A 227 -0.36 -2.57 40.01
CA ILE A 227 0.33 -1.53 39.25
C ILE A 227 0.11 -0.18 39.91
N VAL A 228 -1.09 0.06 40.41
CA VAL A 228 -1.45 1.29 41.13
C VAL A 228 -0.59 1.42 42.38
N SER A 229 -0.40 0.31 43.11
CA SER A 229 0.48 0.26 44.29
C SER A 229 1.97 0.39 43.92
N LYS A 230 2.44 -0.27 42.86
CA LYS A 230 3.85 -0.23 42.40
C LYS A 230 4.28 1.18 41.98
N TYR A 231 3.40 1.93 41.34
CA TYR A 231 3.69 3.26 40.81
C TYR A 231 3.09 4.40 41.64
N SER A 232 2.55 4.10 42.83
CA SER A 232 1.90 5.07 43.73
C SER A 232 0.87 5.95 43.02
N LEU A 233 0.01 5.32 42.21
CA LEU A 233 -0.99 6.05 41.42
C LEU A 233 -2.21 6.40 42.29
N PRO A 234 -2.75 7.63 42.19
CA PRO A 234 -3.79 8.12 43.09
C PRO A 234 -5.19 7.55 42.85
N THR A 235 -5.50 7.00 41.67
CA THR A 235 -6.83 6.40 41.37
C THR A 235 -6.72 5.37 40.26
N ASN A 236 -7.68 4.46 40.18
CA ASN A 236 -7.79 3.44 39.12
C ASN A 236 -8.54 3.94 37.87
N GLU A 237 -9.11 5.16 37.88
CA GLU A 237 -10.01 5.67 36.85
C GLU A 237 -9.41 6.86 36.08
N ASN A 238 -9.65 6.87 34.76
CA ASN A 238 -9.18 7.91 33.85
C ASN A 238 -10.28 8.93 33.55
N ILE A 239 -10.11 10.17 34.04
CA ILE A 239 -11.06 11.28 33.80
C ILE A 239 -10.43 12.30 32.84
N LYS A 240 -11.20 12.74 31.82
CA LYS A 240 -10.81 13.84 30.92
C LYS A 240 -11.16 15.21 31.53
N GLU A 241 -10.17 15.87 32.13
CA GLU A 241 -10.24 17.30 32.45
C GLU A 241 -9.29 18.19 31.60
N LEU A 242 -8.29 17.58 30.94
CA LEU A 242 -7.17 18.31 30.33
C LEU A 242 -7.58 19.26 29.19
N ALA A 243 -8.54 18.84 28.35
CA ALA A 243 -8.90 19.52 27.11
C ALA A 243 -9.45 20.94 27.30
N LYS A 244 -10.25 21.15 28.37
CA LYS A 244 -10.96 22.40 28.62
C LYS A 244 -10.08 23.45 29.31
N LYS A 245 -9.02 23.02 29.99
CA LYS A 245 -8.14 23.88 30.79
C LYS A 245 -6.91 24.35 30.00
N ASP A 246 -6.35 23.52 29.11
CA ASP A 246 -5.19 23.90 28.29
C ASP A 246 -5.53 24.95 27.19
N ALA A 247 -6.79 25.03 26.76
CA ALA A 247 -7.25 26.05 25.81
C ALA A 247 -7.22 27.49 26.37
N LYS A 248 -7.04 27.66 27.69
CA LYS A 248 -7.02 28.98 28.36
C LYS A 248 -5.62 29.61 28.43
N HIS A 249 -4.56 28.87 28.09
CA HIS A 249 -3.18 29.36 28.16
C HIS A 249 -2.65 29.76 26.77
N ASP A 250 -2.09 30.97 26.65
CA ASP A 250 -1.51 31.49 25.39
C ASP A 250 -0.30 30.64 24.90
N ARG A 251 0.38 29.95 25.82
CA ARG A 251 1.42 28.96 25.51
C ARG A 251 0.92 27.57 25.88
N LYS A 252 0.52 26.79 24.87
CA LYS A 252 0.08 25.40 25.05
C LYS A 252 1.24 24.53 25.51
N LEU A 253 1.03 23.79 26.58
CA LEU A 253 2.01 22.82 27.11
C LEU A 253 2.22 21.66 26.10
N PRO A 254 1.16 21.07 25.51
CA PRO A 254 1.25 20.17 24.36
C PRO A 254 0.93 20.90 23.04
N PRO A 255 1.93 21.37 22.26
CA PRO A 255 1.68 22.15 21.03
C PRO A 255 0.97 21.34 19.93
N HIS A 256 1.04 20.01 19.99
CA HIS A 256 0.48 19.09 18.99
C HIS A 256 -0.98 18.70 19.24
N LEU A 257 -1.53 19.03 20.42
CA LEU A 257 -2.90 18.67 20.77
C LEU A 257 -3.88 19.73 20.24
N LYS A 258 -4.73 19.32 19.29
CA LYS A 258 -5.84 20.14 18.79
C LYS A 258 -7.15 19.68 19.44
N PRO A 259 -8.11 20.60 19.69
CA PRO A 259 -9.45 20.23 20.17
C PRO A 259 -10.13 19.17 19.28
N SER A 260 -9.91 19.23 17.96
CA SER A 260 -10.40 18.26 16.97
C SER A 260 -9.87 16.84 17.14
N HIS A 261 -8.79 16.62 17.90
CA HIS A 261 -8.29 15.26 18.19
C HIS A 261 -9.04 14.61 19.37
N LEU A 262 -9.79 15.40 20.14
CA LEU A 262 -10.54 14.95 21.31
C LEU A 262 -12.04 14.85 21.04
N GLU A 263 -12.54 15.56 20.03
CA GLU A 263 -13.87 15.48 19.45
C GLU A 263 -13.75 14.90 18.03
N LEU A 264 -13.79 13.57 17.90
CA LEU A 264 -13.56 12.90 16.63
C LEU A 264 -14.80 12.97 15.72
N ASN A 265 -14.62 13.44 14.48
CA ASN A 265 -15.60 13.21 13.41
C ASN A 265 -15.44 11.79 12.84
N HIS A 266 -16.41 11.31 12.05
CA HIS A 266 -16.34 9.99 11.41
C HIS A 266 -15.04 9.78 10.62
N TYR A 267 -14.55 10.80 9.93
CA TYR A 267 -13.31 10.73 9.13
C TYR A 267 -12.04 10.71 10.00
N ASP A 268 -12.03 11.44 11.13
CA ASP A 268 -10.88 11.54 12.04
C ASP A 268 -10.62 10.25 12.82
N ASN A 269 -11.62 9.37 12.90
CA ASN A 269 -11.48 8.04 13.49
C ASN A 269 -10.42 7.19 12.78
N MET A 270 -10.19 7.40 11.48
CA MET A 270 -9.22 6.63 10.70
C MET A 270 -7.79 7.21 10.74
N ASP A 271 -7.65 8.48 11.12
CA ASP A 271 -6.34 9.14 11.18
C ASP A 271 -5.52 8.64 12.37
N VAL A 272 -4.36 8.04 12.04
CA VAL A 272 -3.38 7.57 13.03
C VAL A 272 -2.64 8.75 13.66
N SER A 273 -2.48 9.86 12.94
CA SER A 273 -1.72 11.03 13.39
C SER A 273 -2.36 11.67 14.62
N SER A 274 -3.69 11.80 14.61
CA SER A 274 -4.46 12.25 15.77
C SER A 274 -4.33 11.31 16.97
N ALA A 275 -4.29 9.99 16.76
CA ALA A 275 -4.09 9.01 17.84
C ALA A 275 -2.71 9.14 18.48
N VAL A 276 -1.66 9.30 17.67
CA VAL A 276 -0.29 9.56 18.14
C VAL A 276 -0.20 10.91 18.86
N ALA A 277 -0.95 11.92 18.42
CA ALA A 277 -0.96 13.24 19.07
C ALA A 277 -1.64 13.21 20.46
N VAL A 278 -2.71 12.44 20.63
CA VAL A 278 -3.40 12.28 21.92
C VAL A 278 -2.61 11.39 22.87
N LEU A 279 -2.10 10.26 22.37
CA LEU A 279 -1.34 9.27 23.13
C LEU A 279 0.17 9.56 23.04
N ASN A 280 0.56 10.81 23.31
CA ASN A 280 1.96 11.24 23.24
C ASN A 280 2.55 11.40 24.65
N HIS A 281 3.84 11.10 24.79
CA HIS A 281 4.59 11.39 26.02
C HIS A 281 4.46 12.86 26.46
N SER A 282 4.47 13.81 25.53
CA SER A 282 4.31 15.25 25.86
C SER A 282 2.97 15.57 26.52
N VAL A 283 1.91 14.82 26.19
CA VAL A 283 0.59 14.99 26.82
C VAL A 283 0.62 14.46 28.26
N GLY A 284 1.24 13.30 28.49
CA GLY A 284 1.45 12.77 29.84
C GLY A 284 2.30 13.71 30.71
N ALA A 285 3.41 14.21 30.18
CA ALA A 285 4.26 15.18 30.88
C ALA A 285 3.51 16.49 31.21
N ALA A 286 2.74 17.02 30.25
CA ALA A 286 1.91 18.21 30.46
C ALA A 286 0.88 18.01 31.57
N MET A 287 0.24 16.83 31.64
CA MET A 287 -0.71 16.49 32.70
C MET A 287 -0.04 16.50 34.08
N ARG A 288 1.15 15.91 34.22
CA ARG A 288 1.90 15.93 35.48
C ARG A 288 2.22 17.35 35.94
N VAL A 289 2.68 18.21 35.03
CA VAL A 289 2.96 19.62 35.33
C VAL A 289 1.70 20.36 35.80
N LEU A 290 0.56 20.14 35.14
CA LEU A 290 -0.70 20.78 35.51
C LEU A 290 -1.24 20.32 36.88
N VAL A 291 -0.97 19.07 37.28
CA VAL A 291 -1.26 18.59 38.63
C VAL A 291 -0.36 19.28 39.65
N CYS A 292 0.94 19.39 39.39
CA CYS A 292 1.86 20.13 40.27
C CYS A 292 1.49 21.61 40.43
N LEU A 293 0.89 22.22 39.40
CA LEU A 293 0.38 23.59 39.43
C LEU A 293 -1.00 23.72 40.11
N GLY A 294 -1.59 22.61 40.59
CA GLY A 294 -2.92 22.58 41.21
C GLY A 294 -4.08 22.85 40.23
N GLN A 295 -3.83 22.78 38.92
CA GLN A 295 -4.84 23.05 37.89
C GLN A 295 -5.63 21.80 37.50
N LEU A 296 -5.10 20.60 37.78
CA LEU A 296 -5.76 19.32 37.58
C LEU A 296 -5.78 18.51 38.88
N GLU A 297 -6.81 17.69 39.04
CA GLU A 297 -6.90 16.74 40.16
C GLU A 297 -5.76 15.72 40.10
N GLU A 298 -5.29 15.25 41.25
CA GLU A 298 -4.24 14.23 41.34
C GLU A 298 -4.58 12.95 40.55
N ARG A 299 -5.87 12.64 40.41
CA ARG A 299 -6.39 11.53 39.60
C ARG A 299 -5.88 11.53 38.15
N ALA A 300 -5.53 12.71 37.61
CA ALA A 300 -4.97 12.84 36.27
C ALA A 300 -3.56 12.22 36.11
N ILE A 301 -2.83 11.98 37.21
CA ILE A 301 -1.50 11.33 37.19
C ILE A 301 -1.60 9.90 36.65
N THR A 302 -2.66 9.16 37.01
CA THR A 302 -2.89 7.80 36.50
C THR A 302 -3.01 7.77 34.99
N LEU A 303 -3.81 8.69 34.42
CA LEU A 303 -3.98 8.81 32.98
C LEU A 303 -2.69 9.27 32.29
N ALA A 304 -1.94 10.19 32.91
CA ALA A 304 -0.64 10.62 32.40
C ALA A 304 0.35 9.44 32.28
N TRP A 305 0.45 8.63 33.34
CA TRP A 305 1.29 7.43 33.35
C TRP A 305 0.85 6.43 32.28
N PHE A 306 -0.46 6.16 32.16
CA PHE A 306 -0.98 5.23 31.14
C PHE A 306 -0.67 5.70 29.71
N VAL A 307 -0.84 6.99 29.42
CA VAL A 307 -0.49 7.59 28.11
C VAL A 307 0.99 7.42 27.80
N GLU A 308 1.87 7.63 28.78
CA GLU A 308 3.32 7.42 28.63
C GLU A 308 3.65 5.94 28.34
N GLN A 309 3.00 4.99 29.01
CA GLN A 309 3.21 3.56 28.75
C GLN A 309 2.78 3.19 27.33
N VAL A 310 1.60 3.63 26.89
CA VAL A 310 1.09 3.36 25.54
C VAL A 310 1.98 3.99 24.47
N PHE A 311 2.47 5.22 24.70
CA PHE A 311 3.41 5.88 23.79
C PHE A 311 4.73 5.11 23.67
N LYS A 312 5.30 4.63 24.79
CA LYS A 312 6.53 3.84 24.80
C LYS A 312 6.35 2.52 24.04
N TRP A 313 5.24 1.82 24.27
CA TRP A 313 4.87 0.61 23.52
C TRP A 313 4.79 0.88 22.02
N PHE A 314 4.04 1.90 21.60
CA PHE A 314 3.88 2.23 20.19
C PHE A 314 5.22 2.58 19.53
N SER A 315 6.06 3.36 20.23
CA SER A 315 7.39 3.75 19.73
C SER A 315 8.33 2.56 19.52
N LEU A 316 8.22 1.51 20.34
CA LEU A 316 9.01 0.28 20.20
C LEU A 316 8.55 -0.60 19.04
N LEU A 317 7.25 -0.62 18.74
CA LEU A 317 6.70 -1.43 17.65
C LEU A 317 6.79 -0.76 16.28
N THR A 318 6.87 0.57 16.22
CA THR A 318 6.97 1.31 14.95
C THR A 318 8.30 2.07 14.76
N PRO A 319 9.48 1.43 14.90
CA PRO A 319 10.74 2.10 14.64
C PRO A 319 10.90 2.37 13.14
N ARG A 320 11.08 3.64 12.77
CA ARG A 320 11.28 4.02 11.34
C ARG A 320 12.71 3.88 10.86
N TYR A 321 13.67 3.75 11.78
CA TYR A 321 15.09 3.65 11.46
C TYR A 321 15.70 2.42 12.14
N ILE A 322 16.61 1.76 11.44
CA ILE A 322 17.33 0.58 11.93
C ILE A 322 18.08 0.89 13.24
N GLY A 323 18.65 2.08 13.39
CA GLY A 323 19.37 2.48 14.61
C GLY A 323 18.49 2.63 15.86
N THR A 324 17.17 2.74 15.68
CA THR A 324 16.16 2.80 16.75
C THR A 324 15.38 1.50 16.92
N ALA A 325 15.55 0.55 16.00
CA ALA A 325 14.88 -0.74 16.07
C ALA A 325 15.49 -1.61 17.18
N MET A 326 14.67 -2.50 17.73
CA MET A 326 15.16 -3.53 18.65
C MET A 326 16.21 -4.38 17.93
N SER A 327 17.40 -4.47 18.52
CA SER A 327 18.51 -5.18 17.92
C SER A 327 19.45 -5.75 18.97
N HIS A 328 20.00 -6.92 18.67
CA HIS A 328 21.08 -7.54 19.44
C HIS A 328 22.38 -6.73 19.44
N PHE A 329 22.52 -5.70 18.58
CA PHE A 329 23.67 -4.78 18.62
C PHE A 329 23.74 -3.98 19.94
N LYS A 330 22.60 -3.77 20.61
CA LYS A 330 22.52 -3.10 21.92
C LYS A 330 21.81 -4.02 22.92
N PRO A 331 22.52 -5.00 23.51
CA PRO A 331 21.89 -6.05 24.32
C PRO A 331 21.15 -5.50 25.53
N GLN A 332 21.67 -4.43 26.16
CA GLN A 332 21.01 -3.80 27.29
C GLN A 332 19.66 -3.17 26.91
N ALA A 333 19.64 -2.32 25.89
CA ALA A 333 18.41 -1.67 25.41
C ALA A 333 17.40 -2.70 24.88
N HIS A 334 17.89 -3.79 24.28
CA HIS A 334 17.05 -4.92 23.87
C HIS A 334 16.37 -5.58 25.08
N GLN A 335 17.14 -5.90 26.13
CA GLN A 335 16.59 -6.53 27.33
C GLN A 335 15.57 -5.62 28.03
N GLU A 336 15.87 -4.33 28.16
CA GLU A 336 14.94 -3.34 28.73
C GLU A 336 13.63 -3.24 27.93
N ALA A 337 13.72 -3.29 26.60
CA ALA A 337 12.54 -3.30 25.73
C ALA A 337 11.72 -4.59 25.89
N VAL A 338 12.37 -5.76 25.97
CA VAL A 338 11.69 -7.05 26.18
C VAL A 338 10.98 -7.07 27.54
N THR A 339 11.68 -6.73 28.63
CA THR A 339 11.08 -6.65 29.97
C THR A 339 9.89 -5.69 29.99
N PHE A 340 10.01 -4.53 29.34
CA PHE A 340 8.90 -3.58 29.23
C PHE A 340 7.70 -4.18 28.46
N LEU A 341 7.93 -4.86 27.34
CA LEU A 341 6.86 -5.47 26.54
C LEU A 341 6.15 -6.60 27.31
N GLU A 342 6.88 -7.40 28.09
CA GLU A 342 6.32 -8.43 28.97
C GLU A 342 5.44 -7.83 30.07
N GLU A 343 5.94 -6.78 30.75
CA GLU A 343 5.16 -6.05 31.77
C GLU A 343 3.92 -5.39 31.14
N PHE A 344 4.06 -4.79 29.97
CA PHE A 344 2.97 -4.14 29.24
C PHE A 344 1.90 -5.16 28.81
N ALA A 345 2.30 -6.32 28.30
CA ALA A 345 1.39 -7.40 27.93
C ALA A 345 0.62 -7.93 29.16
N SER A 346 1.33 -8.14 30.28
CA SER A 346 0.73 -8.56 31.55
C SER A 346 -0.27 -7.53 32.10
N MET A 347 0.05 -6.24 31.97
CA MET A 347 -0.88 -5.16 32.31
C MET A 347 -2.14 -5.23 31.44
N PHE A 348 -1.99 -5.21 30.11
CA PHE A 348 -3.13 -5.16 29.18
C PHE A 348 -4.03 -6.40 29.24
N ALA A 349 -3.50 -7.56 29.61
CA ALA A 349 -4.32 -8.75 29.88
C ALA A 349 -5.33 -8.55 31.02
N ARG A 350 -4.99 -7.69 31.99
CA ARG A 350 -5.75 -7.46 33.23
C ARG A 350 -6.52 -6.15 33.25
N VAL A 351 -6.19 -5.19 32.37
CA VAL A 351 -6.94 -3.93 32.20
C VAL A 351 -8.41 -4.21 31.85
N THR A 352 -9.34 -3.56 32.56
CA THR A 352 -10.78 -3.62 32.25
C THR A 352 -11.28 -2.27 31.73
N ILE A 353 -12.15 -2.30 30.72
CA ILE A 353 -12.83 -1.10 30.22
C ILE A 353 -14.32 -1.22 30.55
N ARG A 354 -14.88 -0.23 31.25
CA ARG A 354 -16.31 -0.13 31.49
C ARG A 354 -16.91 0.94 30.59
N LYS A 355 -18.08 0.64 30.00
CA LYS A 355 -18.92 1.68 29.38
C LYS A 355 -19.39 2.60 30.51
N GLY A 356 -19.18 3.91 30.38
CA GLY A 356 -19.91 4.85 31.20
C GLY A 356 -21.41 4.65 30.93
N SER A 357 -22.22 4.56 31.98
CA SER A 357 -23.66 4.75 31.81
C SER A 357 -23.87 6.10 31.10
N PRO A 358 -24.81 6.22 30.14
CA PRO A 358 -25.25 7.54 29.75
C PRO A 358 -25.67 8.27 31.03
N VAL A 359 -25.12 9.45 31.29
CA VAL A 359 -25.73 10.36 32.27
C VAL A 359 -27.09 10.70 31.68
N GLN A 360 -28.08 9.89 32.03
CA GLN A 360 -29.46 10.10 31.66
C GLN A 360 -29.86 11.40 32.34
N ALA A 361 -30.20 12.38 31.52
CA ALA A 361 -31.01 13.50 31.94
C ALA A 361 -32.36 12.93 32.42
N CYS A 362 -32.40 12.46 33.66
CA CYS A 362 -33.62 12.23 34.42
C CYS A 362 -33.77 13.38 35.42
N ALA A 363 -33.76 14.61 34.89
CA ALA A 363 -34.47 15.70 35.53
C ALA A 363 -35.92 15.61 35.03
N ASN A 364 -36.73 14.83 35.75
CA ASN A 364 -38.19 14.87 35.85
C ASN A 364 -38.73 13.46 36.10
N TRP A 365 -38.72 13.04 37.37
CA TRP A 365 -39.79 12.18 37.87
C TRP A 365 -39.92 12.39 39.37
N CYS A 366 -41.01 13.05 39.77
CA CYS A 366 -41.45 13.17 41.15
C CYS A 366 -41.99 11.80 41.61
N PRO A 367 -41.93 11.50 42.92
CA PRO A 367 -42.27 10.20 43.46
C PRO A 367 -43.78 10.10 43.72
N ASP A 368 -44.43 9.06 43.20
CA ASP A 368 -45.58 8.40 43.84
C ASP A 368 -45.99 7.20 42.99
N HIS A 369 -45.51 6.01 43.39
CA HIS A 369 -46.31 4.79 43.57
C HIS A 369 -45.42 3.54 43.60
N HIS A 370 -45.74 2.72 44.60
CA HIS A 370 -45.33 1.34 44.78
C HIS A 370 -45.59 0.51 43.52
N ASP A 371 -44.59 -0.25 43.04
CA ASP A 371 -44.62 -1.72 42.98
C ASP A 371 -43.50 -2.30 42.09
N GLU A 372 -42.94 -3.41 42.59
CA GLU A 372 -42.23 -4.50 41.89
C GLU A 372 -40.93 -4.21 41.10
N CYS A 373 -39.80 -4.60 41.68
CA CYS A 373 -38.52 -4.78 40.98
C CYS A 373 -38.44 -6.17 40.33
N PRO A 374 -38.07 -6.30 39.03
CA PRO A 374 -37.52 -7.52 38.48
C PRO A 374 -35.99 -7.52 38.62
N GLU A 375 -35.46 -8.55 39.27
CA GLU A 375 -34.05 -8.92 39.22
C GLU A 375 -33.67 -9.34 37.79
N ASP A 376 -33.07 -8.45 36.99
CA ASP A 376 -32.14 -8.81 35.90
C ASP A 376 -31.57 -7.56 35.23
N SER A 377 -30.45 -7.05 35.75
CA SER A 377 -29.61 -6.10 35.01
C SER A 377 -28.14 -6.22 35.41
N ALA A 378 -27.50 -7.31 34.98
CA ALA A 378 -26.05 -7.41 35.00
C ALA A 378 -25.44 -6.46 33.94
N PRO A 379 -24.44 -5.62 34.30
CA PRO A 379 -23.81 -4.70 33.36
C PRO A 379 -22.99 -5.45 32.29
N SER A 380 -23.18 -5.07 31.02
CA SER A 380 -22.48 -5.65 29.88
C SER A 380 -21.02 -5.19 29.79
N PHE A 381 -20.08 -6.14 29.85
CA PHE A 381 -18.64 -5.90 29.69
C PHE A 381 -18.24 -5.94 28.21
N GLU A 382 -17.63 -4.87 27.69
CA GLU A 382 -17.09 -4.83 26.32
C GLU A 382 -15.56 -5.00 26.34
N ARG A 383 -15.04 -5.83 25.43
CA ARG A 383 -13.70 -6.42 25.51
C ARG A 383 -12.66 -5.58 24.77
N VAL A 384 -11.48 -5.44 25.37
CA VAL A 384 -10.26 -5.08 24.63
C VAL A 384 -9.62 -6.36 24.13
N HIS A 385 -9.61 -6.54 22.82
CA HIS A 385 -8.73 -7.51 22.18
C HIS A 385 -7.49 -6.71 21.74
N VAL A 386 -6.41 -6.81 22.52
CA VAL A 386 -5.07 -6.44 22.06
C VAL A 386 -4.46 -7.63 21.36
#